data_AF-A0A8J8W5Y7-F1
#
_entry.id   AF-A0A8J8W5Y7-F1
#
_cell.length_a   1.000
_cell.length_b   1.000
_cell.length_c   1.000
_cell.angle_alpha   90.00
_cell.angle_beta   90.00
_cell.angle_gamma   90.00
#
_symmetry.space_group_name_H-M   'P 1'
#
loop_
_entity.id
_entity.type
_entity.pdbx_description
1 polymer ?
#
loop_
_entity_poly.entity_id
_entity_poly.type
_entity_poly.pdbx_seq_one_letter_code
_entity_poly.pdbx_strand_id
1 'polypeptide(L)' 'MANAPHGGVLKDLLARDAPRHDQLAAEAETLPAVVLTERQLCDLELIMNGGFSPLEGFMNQADYDR' A
#
# COMPACT_ATOMS: atom_id res chain seq x y z
N MET A 1 11.94 -19.32 -14.13
CA MET A 1 12.18 -17.95 -13.65
C MET A 1 10.83 -17.25 -13.54
N ALA A 2 10.60 -16.50 -12.48
CA ALA A 2 9.41 -15.65 -12.39
C ALA A 2 9.55 -14.41 -13.31
N ASN A 3 8.44 -13.73 -13.59
CA ASN A 3 8.44 -12.48 -14.35
C ASN A 3 8.86 -11.31 -13.46
N ALA A 4 9.38 -10.24 -14.07
CA ALA A 4 9.64 -8.98 -13.37
C ALA A 4 8.32 -8.34 -12.89
N PRO A 5 8.32 -7.61 -11.75
CA PRO A 5 7.15 -6.85 -11.31
C PRO A 5 6.69 -5.84 -12.36
N HIS A 6 5.39 -5.53 -12.36
CA HIS A 6 4.87 -4.48 -13.22
C HIS A 6 5.45 -3.11 -12.79
N GLY A 7 5.94 -2.33 -13.74
CA GLY A 7 6.74 -1.12 -13.49
C GLY A 7 8.21 -1.38 -13.09
N GLY A 8 8.66 -2.65 -13.07
CA GLY A 8 10.05 -3.03 -12.84
C GLY A 8 10.48 -3.13 -11.37
N VAL A 9 9.65 -2.66 -10.44
CA VAL A 9 9.94 -2.66 -8.99
C VAL A 9 8.71 -3.18 -8.24
N LEU A 10 8.93 -4.17 -7.38
CA LEU A 10 7.88 -4.62 -6.45
C LEU A 10 7.72 -3.59 -5.34
N LYS A 11 6.52 -3.05 -5.18
CA LYS A 11 6.14 -2.12 -4.12
C LYS A 11 5.74 -2.89 -2.86
N ASP A 12 6.66 -3.65 -2.29
CA ASP A 12 6.46 -4.32 -1.00
C ASP A 12 6.58 -3.30 0.14
N LEU A 13 5.44 -2.73 0.53
CA LEU A 13 5.37 -1.65 1.53
C LEU A 13 5.59 -2.20 2.95
N LEU A 14 5.16 -3.43 3.20
CA LEU A 14 5.41 -4.11 4.47
C LEU A 14 6.91 -4.31 4.71
N ALA A 15 7.64 -4.80 3.71
CA ALA A 15 9.10 -4.96 3.82
C ALA A 15 9.82 -3.59 3.88
N ARG A 16 9.36 -2.60 3.10
CA ARG A 16 9.91 -1.24 3.12
C ARG A 16 9.80 -0.61 4.51
N ASP A 17 8.65 -0.75 5.15
CA ASP A 17 8.32 -0.04 6.39
C ASP A 17 8.59 -0.86 7.66
N ALA A 18 8.95 -2.14 7.53
CA ALA A 18 9.31 -3.01 8.66
C ALA A 18 10.30 -2.36 9.67
N PRO A 19 11.36 -1.63 9.25
CA PRO A 19 12.26 -0.97 10.20
C PRO A 19 11.63 0.18 10.99
N ARG A 20 10.51 0.73 10.52
CA ARG A 20 9.78 1.87 11.12
C ARG A 20 8.48 1.46 11.79
N HIS A 21 8.21 0.15 11.90
CA HIS A 21 6.94 -0.39 12.37
C HIS A 21 6.46 0.26 13.66
N ASP A 22 7.30 0.29 14.71
CA ASP A 22 6.89 0.77 16.03
C ASP A 22 6.58 2.27 16.04
N GLN A 23 7.31 3.06 15.24
CA GLN A 23 7.05 4.49 15.09
C GLN A 23 5.72 4.73 14.38
N LEU A 24 5.47 4.01 13.28
CA LEU A 24 4.23 4.12 12.52
C LEU A 24 3.02 3.65 13.33
N ALA A 25 3.17 2.58 14.12
CA ALA A 25 2.14 2.09 15.02
C ALA A 25 1.81 3.14 16.10
N ALA A 26 2.82 3.76 16.72
CA ALA A 26 2.61 4.81 17.71
C ALA A 26 1.95 6.07 17.12
N GLU A 27 2.35 6.47 15.91
CA GLU A 27 1.74 7.61 15.21
C GLU A 27 0.28 7.32 14.83
N ALA A 28 -0.03 6.12 14.34
CA ALA A 28 -1.36 5.72 13.89
C ALA A 28 -2.44 5.86 14.98
N GLU A 29 -2.07 5.65 16.25
CA GLU A 29 -2.98 5.84 17.41
C GLU A 29 -3.42 7.31 17.60
N THR A 30 -2.68 8.27 17.04
CA THR A 30 -2.95 9.71 17.20
C THR A 30 -3.73 10.31 16.04
N LEU A 31 -3.85 9.59 14.92
CA LEU A 31 -4.43 10.10 13.68
C LEU A 31 -5.94 9.83 13.62
N PRO A 32 -6.72 10.65 12.89
CA PRO A 32 -8.10 10.33 12.58
C PRO A 32 -8.20 9.01 11.82
N ALA A 33 -8.98 8.08 12.35
CA ALA A 33 -9.17 6.76 11.74
C ALA A 33 -10.31 6.77 10.71
N VAL A 34 -10.10 6.08 9.60
CA VAL A 34 -11.14 5.77 8.61
C VAL A 34 -11.34 4.26 8.60
N VAL A 35 -12.56 3.81 8.88
CA VAL A 35 -12.90 2.39 8.82
C VAL A 35 -13.12 2.00 7.36
N LEU A 36 -12.33 1.05 6.88
CA LEU A 36 -12.41 0.58 5.50
C LEU A 36 -13.60 -0.36 5.30
N THR A 37 -14.20 -0.26 4.12
CA THR A 37 -15.12 -1.29 3.62
C THR A 37 -14.36 -2.56 3.23
N GLU A 38 -15.08 -3.67 3.08
CA GLU A 38 -14.51 -4.96 2.66
C GLU A 38 -13.68 -4.85 1.38
N ARG A 39 -14.22 -4.19 0.35
CA ARG A 39 -13.51 -3.99 -0.91
C ARG A 39 -12.21 -3.20 -0.73
N GLN A 40 -12.26 -2.11 0.04
CA GLN A 40 -11.08 -1.28 0.29
C GLN A 40 -10.02 -2.01 1.11
N LEU A 41 -10.42 -2.95 1.97
CA LEU A 41 -9.49 -3.78 2.73
C LEU A 41 -8.75 -4.76 1.80
N CYS A 42 -9.47 -5.42 0.88
CA CYS A 42 -8.83 -6.25 -0.15
C CYS A 42 -7.88 -5.45 -1.04
N ASP A 43 -8.28 -4.25 -1.45
CA ASP A 43 -7.43 -3.35 -2.25
C ASP A 43 -6.18 -2.94 -1.45
N LEU A 44 -6.34 -2.58 -0.17
CA LEU A 44 -5.22 -2.20 0.70
C LEU A 44 -4.22 -3.36 0.88
N GLU A 45 -4.69 -4.60 1.03
CA GLU A 45 -3.81 -5.77 1.13
C GLU A 45 -2.90 -5.93 -0.09
N LEU A 46 -3.47 -5.81 -1.30
CA LEU A 46 -2.73 -5.92 -2.56
C LEU A 46 -1.80 -4.72 -2.81
N ILE A 47 -2.14 -3.54 -2.28
CA ILE A 47 -1.24 -2.38 -2.30
C ILE A 47 -0.05 -2.64 -1.39
N MET A 48 -0.29 -3.06 -0.15
CA MET A 48 0.76 -3.21 0.87
C MET A 48 1.76 -4.32 0.55
N ASN A 49 1.31 -5.43 -0.04
CA ASN A 49 2.19 -6.54 -0.42
C ASN A 49 2.82 -6.40 -1.83
N GLY A 50 2.51 -5.32 -2.55
CA GLY A 50 3.02 -5.06 -3.89
C GLY A 50 2.30 -5.77 -5.03
N GLY A 51 1.19 -6.46 -4.79
CA GLY A 51 0.32 -7.05 -5.81
C GLY A 51 -0.19 -6.04 -6.84
N PHE A 52 -0.32 -4.77 -6.46
CA PHE A 52 -0.70 -3.66 -7.36
C PHE A 52 0.48 -2.82 -7.87
N SER A 53 1.72 -3.30 -7.76
CA SER A 53 2.88 -2.59 -8.33
C SER A 53 2.61 -2.14 -9.76
N PRO A 54 2.91 -0.88 -10.14
CA PRO A 54 3.73 0.11 -9.43
C PRO A 54 2.96 0.97 -8.41
N LEU A 55 1.66 0.73 -8.19
CA LEU A 55 0.85 1.49 -7.24
C LEU A 55 1.35 1.26 -5.81
N GLU A 56 1.40 2.34 -5.02
CA GLU A 56 1.86 2.32 -3.61
C GLU A 56 0.90 3.06 -2.65
N GLY A 57 -0.34 3.26 -3.07
CA GLY A 57 -1.41 3.91 -2.30
C GLY A 57 -2.73 3.91 -3.08
N PHE A 58 -3.81 4.40 -2.48
CA PHE A 58 -5.04 4.61 -3.24
C PHE A 58 -4.83 5.68 -4.32
N MET A 59 -5.45 5.48 -5.48
CA MET A 59 -5.33 6.39 -6.62
C MET A 59 -5.83 7.79 -6.25
N ASN A 60 -5.04 8.80 -6.62
CA ASN A 60 -5.53 10.17 -6.68
C ASN A 60 -6.28 10.40 -8.00
N GLN A 61 -6.81 11.60 -8.19
CA GLN A 61 -7.58 11.95 -9.39
C GLN A 61 -6.78 11.76 -10.70
N ALA A 62 -5.50 12.13 -10.74
CA ALA A 62 -4.71 12.03 -11.96
C ALA A 62 -4.41 10.56 -12.35
N ASP A 63 -4.27 9.68 -11.36
CA ASP A 63 -4.11 8.24 -11.57
C ASP A 63 -5.43 7.59 -12.01
N TYR A 64 -6.57 8.09 -11.49
CA TYR A 64 -7.90 7.55 -11.79
C TYR A 64 -8.46 8.02 -13.14
N ASP A 65 -8.25 9.29 -13.51
CA ASP A 65 -8.81 9.89 -14.73
C ASP A 65 -8.00 9.55 -16.00
N ARG A 66 -6.92 8.77 -15.87
CA ARG A 66 -6.07 8.31 -16.97
C ARG A 66 -6.57 7.00 -17.58
#